data_AF-A0A950XZX4-F1
#
_entry.id   AF-A0A950XZX4-F1
#
_cell.length_a   1.000
_cell.length_b   1.000
_cell.length_c   1.000
_cell.angle_alpha   90.00
_cell.angle_beta   90.00
_cell.angle_gamma   90.00
#
_symmetry.space_group_name_H-M   'P 1'
#
loop_
_entity.id
_entity.type
_entity.pdbx_description
1 polymer ?
#
loop_
_entity_poly.entity_id
_entity_poly.type
_entity_poly.pdbx_seq_one_letter_code
_entity_poly.pdbx_strand_id
1 'polypeptide(L)'
;MAQSSTQSGTIIPDPALDSKTFKQLLMDQVRARGGTEAVDTKQIFQNMVKDTLEAFLELELEQHLGYSKYDPEGRGSGNTRNGATPKTVRGDFGEIAIETPRDRNSSFEPKIVAKRQTSVGNFSEAVVSLYARGLTTREIEQHVKEIYGVEISPQFVSRVTEELQQQITEWQSRPLERAYPIVFVDGLRVAVRTEKGVLKKCVYTVLGVSLCGRQEVLGLWVEETEGARFWVKVLNDLKARGVADVILLCGDGLPGLRNAVE
;
A
#
# COMPACT_ATOMS: atom_id res chain seq x y z
N MET A 1 -41.75 35.18 16.29
CA MET A 1 -40.85 34.80 15.18
C MET A 1 -39.46 34.71 15.73
N ALA A 2 -38.97 33.49 16.00
CA ALA A 2 -37.59 33.24 16.37
C ALA A 2 -37.14 32.00 15.60
N GLN A 3 -36.20 32.22 14.68
CA GLN A 3 -35.54 31.18 13.91
C GLN A 3 -34.54 30.47 14.84
N SER A 4 -34.65 29.15 15.01
CA SER A 4 -33.61 28.33 15.62
C SER A 4 -32.90 27.55 14.52
N SER A 5 -31.72 28.03 14.15
CA SER A 5 -30.77 27.38 13.27
C SER A 5 -30.26 26.08 13.92
N THR A 6 -30.59 24.94 13.32
CA THR A 6 -30.07 23.62 13.67
C THR A 6 -28.62 23.52 13.21
N GLN A 7 -27.65 23.66 14.11
CA GLN A 7 -26.26 23.27 13.83
C GLN A 7 -26.16 21.75 13.94
N SER A 8 -25.87 21.12 12.81
CA SER A 8 -25.49 19.70 12.69
C SER A 8 -24.15 19.48 13.40
N GLY A 9 -24.20 19.05 14.65
CA GLY A 9 -23.02 18.67 15.42
C GLY A 9 -22.40 17.39 14.85
N THR A 10 -21.28 17.54 14.14
CA THR A 10 -20.35 16.44 13.88
C THR A 10 -19.93 15.85 15.22
N ILE A 11 -20.34 14.61 15.50
CA ILE A 11 -19.85 13.85 16.64
C ILE A 11 -18.40 13.48 16.31
N ILE A 12 -17.48 14.41 16.56
CA ILE A 12 -16.06 14.10 16.68
C ILE A 12 -15.95 13.44 18.05
N PRO A 13 -15.64 12.13 18.16
CA PRO A 13 -15.38 11.55 19.46
C PRO A 13 -14.19 12.29 20.09
N ASP A 14 -14.40 12.75 21.32
CA ASP A 14 -13.42 13.46 22.14
C ASP A 14 -12.09 12.67 22.15
N PRO A 15 -10.96 13.25 21.68
CA PRO A 15 -9.69 12.53 21.54
C PRO A 15 -9.04 12.17 22.88
N ALA A 16 -9.63 12.58 24.00
CA ALA A 16 -9.29 12.09 25.32
C ALA A 16 -10.06 10.80 25.66
N LEU A 17 -9.75 9.71 24.96
CA LEU A 17 -9.74 8.40 25.63
C LEU A 17 -8.71 8.52 26.75
N ASP A 18 -9.20 8.94 27.91
CA ASP A 18 -8.41 9.41 29.05
C ASP A 18 -7.28 8.42 29.36
N SER A 19 -6.04 8.86 29.11
CA SER A 19 -4.83 8.07 29.32
C SER A 19 -4.78 7.45 30.73
N LYS A 20 -5.46 8.08 31.71
CA LYS A 20 -5.63 7.53 33.05
C LYS A 20 -6.56 6.32 33.08
N THR A 21 -7.71 6.38 32.41
CA THR A 21 -8.66 5.26 32.31
C THR A 21 -8.05 4.10 31.55
N PHE A 22 -7.32 4.39 30.48
CA PHE A 22 -6.54 3.40 29.71
C PHE A 22 -5.49 2.71 30.59
N LYS A 23 -4.72 3.50 31.34
CA LYS A 23 -3.74 2.99 32.30
C LYS A 23 -4.39 2.18 33.42
N GLN A 24 -5.55 2.58 33.92
CA GLN A 24 -6.29 1.83 34.94
C GLN A 24 -6.79 0.49 34.41
N LEU A 25 -7.40 0.44 33.23
CA LEU A 25 -7.85 -0.81 32.60
C LEU A 25 -6.67 -1.77 32.32
N LEU A 26 -5.53 -1.26 31.85
CA LEU A 26 -4.31 -2.04 31.69
C LEU A 26 -3.81 -2.57 33.03
N MET A 27 -3.75 -1.74 34.07
CA MET A 27 -3.30 -2.12 35.40
C MET A 27 -4.22 -3.18 36.03
N ASP A 28 -5.53 -3.04 35.85
CA ASP A 28 -6.52 -4.00 36.39
C ASP A 28 -6.44 -5.34 35.65
N GLN A 29 -6.25 -5.35 34.33
CA GLN A 29 -5.98 -6.59 33.59
C GLN A 29 -4.65 -7.25 33.97
N VAL A 30 -3.59 -6.46 34.18
CA VAL A 30 -2.28 -6.95 34.61
C VAL A 30 -2.36 -7.59 36.00
N ARG A 31 -3.11 -6.97 36.91
CA ARG A 31 -3.34 -7.48 38.27
C ARG A 31 -4.20 -8.75 38.26
N ALA A 32 -5.25 -8.78 37.44
CA ALA A 32 -6.14 -9.94 37.33
C ALA A 32 -5.44 -11.19 36.77
N ARG A 33 -4.40 -11.03 35.94
CA ARG A 33 -3.64 -12.13 35.32
C ARG A 33 -2.35 -12.53 36.06
N GLY A 34 -2.10 -11.99 37.26
CA GLY A 34 -1.01 -12.47 38.12
C GLY A 34 0.32 -11.71 38.01
N GLY A 35 0.33 -10.49 37.47
CA GLY A 35 1.51 -9.61 37.46
C GLY A 35 2.18 -9.47 36.09
N THR A 36 3.29 -8.72 36.03
CA THR A 36 3.96 -8.31 34.78
C THR A 36 4.61 -9.45 34.01
N GLU A 37 4.94 -10.56 34.66
CA GLU A 37 5.54 -11.74 34.01
C GLU A 37 4.52 -12.63 33.30
N ALA A 38 3.24 -12.55 33.68
CA ALA A 38 2.14 -13.34 33.11
C ALA A 38 1.35 -12.58 32.02
N VAL A 39 1.74 -11.34 31.73
CA VAL A 39 1.00 -10.46 30.81
C VAL A 39 1.71 -10.37 29.48
N ASP A 40 1.12 -11.05 28.50
CA ASP A 40 1.46 -10.82 27.10
C ASP A 40 0.85 -9.48 26.65
N THR A 41 1.68 -8.43 26.66
CA THR A 41 1.31 -7.08 26.21
C THR A 41 0.89 -7.07 24.74
N LYS A 42 1.43 -7.99 23.91
CA LYS A 42 1.04 -8.15 22.52
C LYS A 42 -0.40 -8.64 22.43
N GLN A 43 -0.78 -9.65 23.22
CA GLN A 43 -2.15 -10.16 23.25
C GLN A 43 -3.17 -9.11 23.68
N ILE A 44 -2.84 -8.28 24.68
CA ILE A 44 -3.73 -7.19 25.11
C ILE A 44 -3.94 -6.18 23.99
N PHE A 45 -2.85 -5.76 23.34
CA PHE A 45 -2.93 -4.84 22.21
C PHE A 45 -3.73 -5.43 21.05
N GLN A 46 -3.52 -6.71 20.73
CA GLN A 46 -4.29 -7.41 19.71
C GLN A 46 -5.78 -7.46 20.04
N ASN A 47 -6.15 -7.80 21.28
CA ASN A 47 -7.57 -7.81 21.68
C ASN A 47 -8.20 -6.42 21.56
N MET A 48 -7.47 -5.37 21.92
CA MET A 48 -7.95 -4.01 21.82
C MET A 48 -8.15 -3.55 20.36
N VAL A 49 -7.19 -3.87 19.48
CA VAL A 49 -7.33 -3.62 18.05
C VAL A 49 -8.51 -4.40 17.48
N LYS A 50 -8.67 -5.67 17.89
CA LYS A 50 -9.82 -6.50 17.53
C LYS A 50 -11.14 -5.82 17.89
N ASP A 51 -11.31 -5.46 19.17
CA ASP A 51 -12.54 -4.85 19.70
C ASP A 51 -12.84 -3.52 18.98
N THR A 52 -11.80 -2.74 18.69
CA THR A 52 -11.93 -1.46 17.96
C THR A 52 -12.39 -1.68 16.52
N LEU A 53 -11.81 -2.64 15.81
CA LEU A 53 -12.19 -2.98 14.43
C LEU A 53 -13.62 -3.53 14.37
N GLU A 54 -14.01 -4.40 15.30
CA GLU A 54 -15.37 -4.95 15.37
C GLU A 54 -16.39 -3.86 15.70
N ALA A 55 -16.09 -2.96 16.64
CA ALA A 55 -16.94 -1.82 16.96
C ALA A 55 -17.16 -0.90 15.75
N PHE A 56 -16.09 -0.59 15.03
CA PHE A 56 -16.18 0.21 13.82
C PHE A 56 -17.01 -0.47 12.72
N LEU A 57 -16.85 -1.77 12.51
CA LEU A 57 -17.65 -2.51 11.53
C LEU A 57 -19.14 -2.56 11.92
N GLU A 58 -19.47 -2.69 13.20
CA GLU A 58 -20.85 -2.62 13.69
C GLU A 58 -21.46 -1.23 13.49
N LEU A 59 -20.67 -0.17 13.69
CA LEU A 59 -21.06 1.22 13.42
C LEU A 59 -21.28 1.49 11.92
N GLU A 60 -20.41 0.99 11.05
CA GLU A 60 -20.61 1.08 9.61
C GLU A 60 -21.88 0.36 9.16
N LEU A 61 -22.16 -0.82 9.73
CA LEU A 61 -23.40 -1.55 9.43
C LEU A 61 -24.64 -0.81 9.95
N GLU A 62 -24.54 -0.18 11.12
CA GLU A 62 -25.60 0.68 11.65
C GLU A 62 -25.90 1.86 10.74
N GLN A 63 -24.87 2.55 10.24
CA GLN A 63 -25.03 3.64 9.29
C GLN A 63 -25.62 3.16 7.95
N HIS A 64 -25.22 1.98 7.48
CA HIS A 64 -25.74 1.39 6.24
C HIS A 64 -27.22 1.01 6.35
N LEU A 65 -27.62 0.44 7.49
CA LEU A 65 -28.99 -0.01 7.72
C LEU A 65 -29.91 1.11 8.23
N GLY A 66 -29.34 2.16 8.83
CA GLY A 66 -30.06 3.28 9.42
C GLY A 66 -30.63 3.01 10.82
N TYR A 67 -30.27 1.89 11.47
CA TYR A 67 -30.78 1.54 12.79
C TYR A 67 -29.81 0.64 13.60
N SER A 68 -29.87 0.75 14.92
CA SER A 68 -28.96 0.03 15.85
C SER A 68 -29.33 -1.44 16.02
N LYS A 69 -28.45 -2.21 16.67
CA LYS A 69 -28.70 -3.64 16.95
C LYS A 69 -29.91 -3.79 17.87
N TYR A 70 -30.87 -4.64 17.46
CA TYR A 70 -32.15 -4.90 18.15
C TYR A 70 -33.15 -3.74 18.16
N ASP A 71 -32.91 -2.68 17.39
CA ASP A 71 -33.85 -1.56 17.30
C ASP A 71 -35.18 -2.00 16.65
N PRO A 72 -36.35 -1.70 17.26
CA PRO A 72 -37.66 -1.91 16.65
C PRO A 72 -37.82 -1.28 15.26
N GLU A 73 -37.13 -0.17 14.96
CA GLU A 73 -37.18 0.52 13.66
C GLU A 73 -36.67 -0.37 12.51
N GLY A 74 -35.82 -1.36 12.81
CA GLY A 74 -35.33 -2.33 11.84
C GLY A 74 -36.37 -3.39 11.41
N ARG A 75 -37.56 -3.42 12.00
CA ARG A 75 -38.60 -4.40 11.65
C ARG A 75 -39.38 -3.94 10.42
N GLY A 76 -39.21 -4.64 9.30
CA GLY A 76 -39.92 -4.34 8.05
C GLY A 76 -39.21 -3.33 7.14
N SER A 77 -37.97 -2.94 7.46
CA SER A 77 -37.12 -2.03 6.66
C SER A 77 -36.61 -2.63 5.33
N GLY A 78 -36.94 -3.89 5.03
CA GLY A 78 -36.54 -4.60 3.81
C GLY A 78 -35.13 -5.19 3.82
N ASN A 79 -34.24 -4.75 4.71
CA ASN A 79 -32.92 -5.35 4.94
C ASN A 79 -32.64 -5.49 6.44
N THR A 80 -32.07 -6.61 6.84
CA THR A 80 -31.85 -6.93 8.25
C THR A 80 -30.43 -7.38 8.53
N ARG A 81 -29.92 -7.16 9.75
CA ARG A 81 -28.66 -7.80 10.22
C ARG A 81 -28.78 -9.33 10.16
N ASN A 82 -27.72 -10.03 9.76
CA ASN A 82 -27.70 -11.49 9.57
C ASN A 82 -26.46 -12.14 10.20
N GLY A 83 -26.17 -11.78 11.45
CA GLY A 83 -25.03 -12.29 12.20
C GLY A 83 -23.69 -11.71 11.75
N ALA A 84 -22.62 -12.45 12.02
CA ALA A 84 -21.26 -12.09 11.65
C ALA A 84 -20.54 -13.28 10.98
N THR A 85 -19.46 -12.99 10.26
CA THR A 85 -18.60 -13.98 9.62
C THR A 85 -17.18 -13.83 10.16
N PRO A 86 -16.53 -14.91 10.62
CA PRO A 86 -15.17 -14.83 11.10
C PRO A 86 -14.23 -14.51 9.95
N LYS A 87 -13.26 -13.63 10.21
CA LYS A 87 -12.27 -13.20 9.25
C LYS A 87 -10.95 -12.93 9.95
N THR A 88 -9.89 -13.52 9.43
CA THR A 88 -8.53 -13.28 9.95
C THR A 88 -7.89 -12.12 9.18
N VAL A 89 -7.43 -11.12 9.93
CA VAL A 89 -6.81 -9.90 9.41
C VAL A 89 -5.37 -9.81 9.92
N ARG A 90 -4.47 -9.39 9.03
CA ARG A 90 -3.04 -9.25 9.29
C ARG A 90 -2.64 -7.78 9.18
N GLY A 91 -1.89 -7.30 10.15
CA GLY A 91 -1.34 -5.94 10.15
C GLY A 91 -0.12 -5.84 11.06
N ASP A 92 0.28 -4.62 11.40
CA ASP A 92 1.44 -4.35 12.25
C ASP A 92 1.28 -4.94 13.67
N PHE A 93 0.03 -5.15 14.09
CA PHE A 93 -0.35 -5.82 15.33
C PHE A 93 -0.23 -7.36 15.27
N GLY A 94 0.15 -7.94 14.14
CA GLY A 94 0.17 -9.38 13.92
C GLY A 94 -1.12 -9.91 13.28
N GLU A 95 -1.46 -11.16 13.56
CA GLU A 95 -2.67 -11.82 13.05
C GLU A 95 -3.78 -11.79 14.10
N ILE A 96 -4.96 -11.30 13.71
CA ILE A 96 -6.15 -11.17 14.59
C ILE A 96 -7.36 -11.77 13.88
N ALA A 97 -8.12 -12.60 14.58
CA ALA A 97 -9.44 -13.06 14.14
C ALA A 97 -10.52 -12.06 14.59
N ILE A 98 -11.18 -11.41 13.62
CA ILE A 98 -12.28 -10.49 13.83
C ILE A 98 -13.61 -11.10 13.34
N GLU A 99 -14.72 -10.68 13.91
CA GLU A 99 -16.07 -10.97 13.44
C GLU A 99 -16.59 -9.81 12.58
N THR A 100 -16.76 -10.06 11.27
CA THR A 100 -17.30 -9.04 10.36
C THR A 100 -18.82 -9.16 10.28
N PRO A 101 -19.59 -8.12 10.65
CA PRO A 101 -21.04 -8.16 10.63
C PRO A 101 -21.57 -8.12 9.18
N ARG A 102 -22.76 -8.67 8.96
CA ARG A 102 -23.35 -8.80 7.62
C ARG A 102 -24.83 -8.44 7.62
N ASP A 103 -25.31 -7.93 6.50
CA ASP A 103 -26.73 -7.75 6.22
C ASP A 103 -27.31 -8.98 5.49
N ARG A 104 -28.64 -9.09 5.48
CA ARG A 104 -29.37 -10.20 4.87
C ARG A 104 -29.32 -10.12 3.35
N ASN A 105 -29.39 -8.91 2.80
CA ASN A 105 -29.36 -8.67 1.36
C ASN A 105 -27.93 -8.66 0.78
N SER A 106 -26.90 -8.83 1.60
CA SER A 106 -25.47 -8.81 1.21
C SER A 106 -25.02 -7.51 0.52
N SER A 107 -25.76 -6.42 0.72
CA SER A 107 -25.55 -5.09 0.15
C SER A 107 -24.55 -4.24 0.93
N PHE A 108 -24.22 -4.63 2.17
CA PHE A 108 -23.29 -3.88 3.00
C PHE A 108 -21.86 -4.01 2.47
N GLU A 109 -21.18 -2.89 2.22
CA GLU A 109 -19.77 -2.85 1.81
C GLU A 109 -18.93 -2.09 2.87
N PRO A 110 -18.26 -2.82 3.80
CA PRO A 110 -17.45 -2.19 4.85
C PRO A 110 -16.26 -1.46 4.24
N LYS A 111 -15.91 -0.29 4.80
CA LYS A 111 -14.80 0.54 4.32
C LYS A 111 -13.54 0.31 5.14
N ILE A 112 -13.67 0.13 6.46
CA ILE A 112 -12.53 -0.04 7.36
C ILE A 112 -11.79 -1.37 7.09
N VAL A 113 -12.53 -2.46 6.89
CA VAL A 113 -11.97 -3.73 6.41
C VAL A 113 -12.83 -4.26 5.28
N ALA A 114 -12.43 -4.01 4.03
CA ALA A 114 -13.22 -4.38 2.87
C ALA A 114 -13.50 -5.89 2.77
N LYS A 115 -14.55 -6.27 2.03
CA LYS A 115 -14.86 -7.68 1.77
C LYS A 115 -13.63 -8.39 1.19
N ARG A 116 -13.27 -9.55 1.75
CA ARG A 116 -12.11 -10.36 1.36
C ARG A 116 -10.72 -9.73 1.59
N GLN A 117 -10.62 -8.49 2.08
CA GLN A 117 -9.34 -7.87 2.43
C GLN A 117 -8.75 -8.50 3.70
N THR A 118 -7.66 -9.25 3.58
CA THR A 118 -7.02 -9.95 4.72
C THR A 118 -5.79 -9.24 5.28
N SER A 119 -5.39 -8.10 4.70
CA SER A 119 -4.27 -7.29 5.17
C SER A 119 -4.69 -5.83 5.34
N VAL A 120 -4.34 -5.23 6.48
CA VAL A 120 -4.74 -3.88 6.89
C VAL A 120 -3.51 -3.11 7.36
N GLY A 121 -3.47 -1.80 7.06
CA GLY A 121 -2.39 -0.89 7.47
C GLY A 121 -1.18 -0.91 6.54
N ASN A 122 -0.02 -0.51 7.08
CA ASN A 122 1.22 -0.30 6.32
C ASN A 122 2.01 -1.61 6.08
N PHE A 123 1.44 -2.76 6.46
CA PHE A 123 2.08 -4.07 6.33
C PHE A 123 2.54 -4.36 4.88
N SER A 124 1.72 -4.00 3.89
CA SER A 124 2.09 -4.14 2.47
C SER A 124 3.29 -3.27 2.11
N GLU A 125 3.34 -2.02 2.58
CA GLU A 125 4.47 -1.10 2.34
C GLU A 125 5.77 -1.61 2.97
N ALA A 126 5.69 -2.22 4.16
CA ALA A 126 6.85 -2.85 4.79
C ALA A 126 7.40 -4.01 3.94
N VAL A 127 6.52 -4.86 3.40
CA VAL A 127 6.90 -5.95 2.48
C VAL A 127 7.54 -5.40 1.21
N VAL A 128 6.98 -4.32 0.64
CA VAL A 128 7.56 -3.60 -0.52
C VAL A 128 8.96 -3.07 -0.19
N SER A 129 9.14 -2.45 0.97
CA SER A 129 10.43 -1.90 1.38
C SER A 129 11.50 -2.99 1.51
N LEU A 130 11.14 -4.14 2.08
CA LEU A 130 12.03 -5.29 2.19
C LEU A 130 12.38 -5.85 0.80
N TYR A 131 11.40 -5.93 -0.10
CA TYR A 131 11.65 -6.34 -1.49
C TYR A 131 12.57 -5.34 -2.23
N ALA A 132 12.34 -4.04 -2.07
CA ALA A 132 13.16 -2.99 -2.67
C ALA A 132 14.61 -2.98 -2.15
N ARG A 133 14.84 -3.44 -0.91
CA ARG A 133 16.18 -3.64 -0.33
C ARG A 133 16.89 -4.89 -0.86
N GLY A 134 16.25 -5.67 -1.74
CA GLY A 134 16.84 -6.83 -2.40
C GLY A 134 16.72 -8.13 -1.62
N LEU A 135 15.87 -8.19 -0.58
CA LEU A 135 15.60 -9.45 0.11
C LEU A 135 14.80 -10.40 -0.79
N THR A 136 15.15 -11.68 -0.75
CA THR A 136 14.40 -12.74 -1.43
C THR A 136 13.03 -12.95 -0.77
N THR A 137 12.07 -13.51 -1.51
CA THR A 137 10.72 -13.79 -0.97
C THR A 137 10.74 -14.62 0.32
N ARG A 138 11.69 -15.55 0.45
CA ARG A 138 11.89 -16.37 1.65
C ARG A 138 12.46 -15.59 2.83
N GLU A 139 13.42 -14.71 2.57
CA GLU A 139 13.98 -13.84 3.61
C GLU A 139 12.95 -12.84 4.11
N ILE A 140 12.10 -12.32 3.20
CA ILE A 140 10.97 -11.46 3.56
C ILE A 140 9.98 -12.23 4.44
N GLU A 141 9.61 -13.46 4.07
CA GLU A 141 8.72 -14.32 4.87
C GLU A 141 9.27 -14.54 6.29
N GLN A 142 10.54 -14.92 6.40
CA GLN A 142 11.18 -15.15 7.69
C GLN A 142 11.24 -13.86 8.52
N HIS A 143 11.67 -12.74 7.91
CA HIS A 143 11.79 -11.46 8.59
C HIS A 143 10.42 -10.93 9.06
N VAL A 144 9.37 -11.11 8.26
CA VAL A 144 8.01 -10.73 8.63
C VAL A 144 7.48 -11.60 9.76
N LYS A 145 7.78 -12.91 9.73
CA LYS A 145 7.42 -13.82 10.82
C LYS A 145 8.14 -13.48 12.12
N GLU A 146 9.42 -13.12 12.07
CA GLU A 146 10.21 -12.76 13.25
C GLU A 146 9.76 -11.45 13.89
N ILE A 147 9.52 -10.40 13.08
CA ILE A 147 9.15 -9.08 13.60
C ILE A 147 7.67 -9.00 13.98
N TYR A 148 6.78 -9.45 13.10
CA TYR A 148 5.34 -9.27 13.26
C TYR A 148 4.64 -10.52 13.81
N GLY A 149 5.27 -11.70 13.75
CA GLY A 149 4.63 -12.96 14.12
C GLY A 149 3.60 -13.44 13.10
N VAL A 150 3.69 -12.96 11.85
CA VAL A 150 2.72 -13.24 10.78
C VAL A 150 3.34 -14.17 9.76
N GLU A 151 2.65 -15.26 9.43
CA GLU A 151 3.04 -16.12 8.31
C GLU A 151 2.48 -15.58 7.00
N ILE A 152 3.37 -15.12 6.11
CA ILE A 152 3.00 -14.66 4.77
C ILE A 152 3.29 -15.74 3.74
N SER A 153 2.33 -16.01 2.85
CA SER A 153 2.58 -16.93 1.75
C SER A 153 3.44 -16.24 0.67
N PRO A 154 4.24 -17.01 -0.10
CA PRO A 154 4.94 -16.45 -1.26
C PRO A 154 3.99 -15.78 -2.26
N GLN A 155 2.76 -16.31 -2.40
CA GLN A 155 1.70 -15.73 -3.23
C GLN A 155 1.28 -14.33 -2.76
N PHE A 156 1.30 -14.07 -1.45
CA PHE A 156 1.01 -12.74 -0.91
C PHE A 156 2.08 -11.74 -1.34
N VAL A 157 3.36 -12.11 -1.24
CA VAL A 157 4.47 -11.26 -1.70
C VAL A 157 4.34 -10.99 -3.20
N SER A 158 4.05 -12.01 -4.01
CA SER A 158 3.79 -11.84 -5.45
C SER A 158 2.66 -10.87 -5.74
N ARG A 159 1.52 -10.99 -5.05
CA ARG A 159 0.39 -10.07 -5.23
C ARG A 159 0.74 -8.62 -4.87
N VAL A 160 1.47 -8.42 -3.77
CA VAL A 160 1.95 -7.08 -3.37
C VAL A 160 2.92 -6.51 -4.41
N THR A 161 3.80 -7.34 -4.98
CA THR A 161 4.68 -6.92 -6.07
C THR A 161 3.94 -6.65 -7.38
N GLU A 162 2.82 -7.33 -7.65
CA GLU A 162 1.96 -7.04 -8.81
C GLU A 162 1.27 -5.68 -8.69
N GLU A 163 0.84 -5.29 -7.48
CA GLU A 163 0.29 -3.96 -7.24
C GLU A 163 1.33 -2.86 -7.51
N LEU A 164 2.59 -3.10 -7.15
CA LEU A 164 3.70 -2.21 -7.54
C LEU A 164 3.93 -2.16 -9.05
N GLN A 165 3.71 -3.26 -9.77
CA GLN A 165 3.88 -3.28 -11.22
C GLN A 165 2.97 -2.23 -11.89
N GLN A 166 1.76 -2.03 -11.37
CA GLN A 166 0.86 -1.00 -11.85
C GLN A 166 1.41 0.40 -11.59
N GLN A 167 1.93 0.67 -10.38
CA GLN A 167 2.54 1.96 -10.02
C GLN A 167 3.80 2.25 -10.85
N ILE A 168 4.64 1.23 -11.10
CA ILE A 168 5.81 1.33 -11.98
C ILE A 168 5.37 1.68 -13.40
N THR A 169 4.31 1.05 -13.91
CA THR A 169 3.77 1.32 -15.25
C THR A 169 3.25 2.76 -15.36
N GLU A 170 2.54 3.24 -14.33
CA GLU A 170 2.07 4.62 -14.25
C GLU A 170 3.24 5.61 -14.19
N TRP A 171 4.26 5.33 -13.37
CA TRP A 171 5.47 6.14 -13.29
C TRP A 171 6.25 6.17 -14.62
N GLN A 172 6.33 5.05 -15.33
CA GLN A 172 6.97 4.96 -16.65
C GLN A 172 6.21 5.75 -17.72
N SER A 173 4.89 5.90 -17.59
CA SER A 173 4.05 6.62 -18.55
C SER A 173 3.71 8.06 -18.13
N ARG A 174 4.20 8.50 -16.97
CA ARG A 174 3.91 9.84 -16.42
C ARG A 174 4.31 10.95 -17.41
N PRO A 175 3.53 12.03 -17.50
CA PRO A 175 3.89 13.19 -18.33
C PRO A 175 5.18 13.83 -17.81
N LEU A 176 6.01 14.29 -18.73
CA LEU A 176 7.29 14.94 -18.46
C LEU A 176 7.23 16.43 -18.80
N GLU A 177 8.19 17.20 -18.28
CA GLU A 177 8.30 18.62 -18.63
C GLU A 177 8.67 18.81 -20.09
N ARG A 178 8.30 19.98 -20.64
CA ARG A 178 8.50 20.29 -22.05
C ARG A 178 9.97 20.41 -22.43
N ALA A 179 10.83 20.89 -21.53
CA ALA A 179 12.21 21.19 -21.84
C ALA A 179 13.16 20.75 -20.72
N TYR A 180 14.22 20.03 -21.08
CA TYR A 180 15.29 19.60 -20.18
C TYR A 180 16.63 20.13 -20.68
N PRO A 181 17.26 21.11 -20.01
CA PRO A 181 18.57 21.63 -20.41
C PRO A 181 19.64 20.56 -20.56
N ILE A 182 19.67 19.58 -19.65
CA ILE A 182 20.68 18.52 -19.67
C ILE A 182 19.99 17.18 -19.46
N VAL A 183 20.31 16.21 -20.31
CA VAL A 183 19.88 14.81 -20.19
C VAL A 183 21.10 13.92 -20.19
N PHE A 184 21.22 13.09 -19.16
CA PHE A 184 22.23 12.05 -19.04
C PHE A 184 21.63 10.70 -19.37
N VAL A 185 22.40 9.87 -20.05
CA VAL A 185 22.05 8.50 -20.39
C VAL A 185 23.16 7.59 -19.88
N ASP A 186 22.80 6.65 -19.02
CA ASP A 186 23.73 5.67 -18.45
C ASP A 186 23.19 4.24 -18.65
N GLY A 187 24.10 3.26 -18.68
CA GLY A 187 23.79 1.85 -18.90
C GLY A 187 24.46 0.97 -17.85
N LEU A 188 23.66 0.36 -16.98
CA LEU A 188 24.14 -0.59 -15.97
C LEU A 188 23.97 -2.04 -16.44
N ARG A 189 25.06 -2.81 -16.47
CA ARG A 189 25.01 -4.24 -16.79
C ARG A 189 24.67 -5.06 -15.55
N VAL A 190 23.50 -5.70 -15.56
CA VAL A 190 23.00 -6.51 -14.44
C VAL A 190 22.83 -7.96 -14.89
N ALA A 191 23.26 -8.90 -14.04
CA ALA A 191 23.02 -10.33 -14.26
C ALA A 191 21.59 -10.67 -13.83
N VAL A 192 20.74 -11.02 -14.79
CA VAL A 192 19.33 -11.35 -14.55
C VAL A 192 19.14 -12.85 -14.73
N ARG A 193 18.53 -13.51 -13.73
CA ARG A 193 18.18 -14.92 -13.83
C ARG A 193 16.88 -15.04 -14.63
N THR A 194 16.93 -15.80 -15.72
CA THR A 194 15.78 -16.13 -16.58
C THR A 194 15.59 -17.65 -16.61
N GLU A 195 14.46 -18.12 -17.16
CA GLU A 195 14.20 -19.56 -17.34
C GLU A 195 15.29 -20.27 -18.17
N LYS A 196 15.97 -19.53 -19.06
CA LYS A 196 17.04 -20.03 -19.94
C LYS A 196 18.44 -19.93 -19.32
N GLY A 197 18.56 -19.49 -18.07
CA GLY A 197 19.84 -19.28 -17.38
C GLY A 197 20.08 -17.82 -16.96
N VAL A 198 21.29 -17.52 -16.49
CA VAL A 198 21.69 -16.16 -16.09
C VAL A 198 22.16 -15.40 -17.32
N LEU A 199 21.37 -14.41 -17.76
CA LEU A 199 21.70 -13.55 -18.89
C LEU A 199 22.15 -12.18 -18.36
N LYS A 200 23.19 -11.62 -18.96
CA LYS A 200 23.60 -10.24 -18.67
C LYS A 200 22.70 -9.31 -19.48
N LYS A 201 21.91 -8.47 -18.80
CA LYS A 201 21.06 -7.44 -19.42
C LYS A 201 21.62 -6.06 -19.14
N CYS A 202 21.41 -5.13 -20.06
CA CYS A 202 21.70 -3.72 -19.84
C CYS A 202 20.44 -3.01 -19.37
N VAL A 203 20.54 -2.27 -18.27
CA VAL A 203 19.50 -1.36 -17.77
C VAL A 203 19.93 0.06 -18.10
N TYR A 204 19.24 0.68 -19.04
CA TYR A 204 19.46 2.06 -19.42
C TYR A 204 18.65 3.01 -18.56
N THR A 205 19.31 3.97 -17.96
CA THR A 205 18.71 5.01 -17.14
C THR A 205 18.87 6.34 -17.85
N VAL A 206 17.77 7.07 -18.02
CA VAL A 206 17.79 8.44 -18.53
C VAL A 206 17.47 9.39 -17.38
N LEU A 207 18.40 10.30 -17.10
CA LEU A 207 18.28 11.30 -16.04
C LEU A 207 18.22 12.70 -16.65
N GLY A 208 17.17 13.45 -16.35
CA GLY A 208 16.98 14.82 -16.82
C GLY A 208 17.26 15.82 -15.70
N VAL A 209 17.80 16.98 -16.07
CA VAL A 209 17.86 18.17 -15.21
C VAL A 209 16.81 19.12 -15.71
N SER A 210 15.84 19.47 -14.85
CA SER A 210 14.78 20.42 -15.20
C SER A 210 15.29 21.87 -15.27
N LEU A 211 14.45 22.78 -15.77
CA LEU A 211 14.78 24.22 -15.82
C LEU A 211 15.01 24.84 -14.43
N CYS A 212 14.46 24.25 -13.37
CA CYS A 212 14.71 24.67 -11.99
C CYS A 212 15.95 24.02 -11.36
N GLY A 213 16.74 23.26 -12.14
CA GLY A 213 17.96 22.60 -11.68
C GLY A 213 17.72 21.30 -10.90
N ARG A 214 16.50 20.76 -10.90
CA ARG A 214 16.18 19.50 -10.21
C ARG A 214 16.58 18.33 -11.10
N GLN A 215 17.35 17.41 -10.54
CA GLN A 215 17.64 16.12 -11.16
C GLN A 215 16.46 15.16 -10.95
N GLU A 216 16.03 14.50 -12.02
CA GLU A 216 15.04 13.43 -11.94
C GLU A 216 15.30 12.34 -12.97
N VAL A 217 14.88 11.11 -12.64
CA VAL A 217 14.93 9.99 -13.60
C VAL A 217 13.72 10.10 -14.53
N LEU A 218 13.98 10.25 -15.82
CA LEU A 218 12.94 10.34 -16.86
C LEU A 218 12.39 8.95 -17.21
N GLY A 219 13.25 7.93 -17.17
CA GLY A 219 12.83 6.54 -17.36
C GLY A 219 13.95 5.52 -17.22
N LEU A 220 13.53 4.26 -17.23
CA LEU A 220 14.38 3.06 -17.13
C LEU A 220 13.95 2.08 -18.21
N TRP A 221 14.90 1.55 -18.98
CA TRP A 221 14.64 0.58 -20.04
C TRP A 221 15.60 -0.60 -19.91
N VAL A 222 15.06 -1.81 -19.97
CA VAL A 222 15.87 -3.04 -19.90
C VAL A 222 15.91 -3.66 -21.28
N GLU A 223 17.12 -3.91 -21.80
CA GLU A 223 17.30 -4.49 -23.12
C GLU A 223 18.45 -5.50 -23.14
N GLU A 224 18.37 -6.47 -24.06
CA GLU A 224 19.39 -7.51 -24.23
C GLU A 224 20.47 -7.12 -25.24
N THR A 225 20.16 -6.23 -26.21
CA THR A 225 21.08 -5.81 -27.27
C THR A 225 21.11 -4.31 -27.48
N GLU A 226 22.32 -3.76 -27.60
CA GLU A 226 22.55 -2.33 -27.85
C GLU A 226 22.42 -2.06 -29.36
N GLY A 227 21.50 -1.18 -29.78
CA GLY A 227 21.33 -0.85 -31.19
C GLY A 227 20.58 0.48 -31.43
N ALA A 228 20.80 1.11 -32.59
CA ALA A 228 20.22 2.42 -32.90
C ALA A 228 18.68 2.46 -32.85
N ARG A 229 18.01 1.35 -33.21
CA ARG A 229 16.54 1.24 -33.14
C ARG A 229 16.00 1.34 -31.72
N PHE A 230 16.77 0.88 -30.73
CA PHE A 230 16.40 0.99 -29.32
C PHE A 230 16.40 2.45 -28.88
N TRP A 231 17.44 3.22 -29.21
CA TRP A 231 17.53 4.63 -28.87
C TRP A 231 16.43 5.47 -29.53
N VAL A 232 16.08 5.17 -30.78
CA VAL A 232 14.92 5.81 -31.44
C VAL A 232 13.63 5.52 -30.67
N LYS A 233 13.44 4.29 -30.17
CA LYS A 233 12.27 3.96 -29.33
C LYS A 233 12.27 4.74 -28.02
N VAL A 234 13.41 4.84 -27.33
CA VAL A 234 13.54 5.60 -26.07
C VAL A 234 13.26 7.09 -26.28
N LEU A 235 13.83 7.69 -27.32
CA LEU A 235 13.61 9.12 -27.64
C LEU A 235 12.17 9.40 -28.05
N ASN A 236 11.54 8.49 -28.82
CA ASN A 236 10.12 8.61 -29.16
C ASN A 236 9.20 8.48 -27.94
N ASP A 237 9.55 7.62 -26.98
CA ASP A 237 8.81 7.50 -25.72
C ASP A 237 8.88 8.80 -24.89
N LEU A 238 10.08 9.36 -24.73
CA LEU A 238 10.27 10.66 -24.06
C LEU A 238 9.48 11.77 -24.75
N LYS A 239 9.48 11.79 -26.08
CA LYS A 239 8.70 12.75 -26.88
C LYS A 239 7.19 12.57 -26.70
N ALA A 240 6.71 11.34 -26.73
CA ALA A 240 5.29 11.02 -26.52
C ALA A 240 4.81 11.44 -25.12
N ARG A 241 5.71 11.43 -24.14
CA ARG A 241 5.45 11.85 -22.76
C ARG A 241 5.53 13.36 -22.53
N GLY A 242 5.92 14.15 -23.54
CA GLY A 242 5.86 15.61 -23.52
C GLY A 242 7.19 16.34 -23.68
N VAL A 243 8.33 15.63 -23.72
CA VAL A 243 9.64 16.26 -23.94
C VAL A 243 9.71 16.80 -25.36
N ALA A 244 9.89 18.11 -25.50
CA ALA A 244 9.98 18.79 -26.78
C ALA A 244 11.40 19.26 -27.09
N ASP A 245 12.16 19.67 -26.08
CA ASP A 245 13.47 20.31 -26.28
C ASP A 245 14.52 19.81 -25.27
N VAL A 246 15.71 19.50 -25.78
CA VAL A 246 16.87 19.05 -25.02
C VAL A 246 18.11 19.74 -25.57
N ILE A 247 18.78 20.53 -24.72
CA ILE A 247 19.94 21.34 -25.14
C ILE A 247 21.21 20.49 -25.18
N LEU A 248 21.44 19.71 -24.12
CA LEU A 248 22.62 18.86 -23.99
C LEU A 248 22.21 17.42 -23.66
N LEU A 249 22.64 16.48 -24.49
CA LEU A 249 22.48 15.04 -24.24
C LEU A 249 23.86 14.40 -24.06
N CYS A 250 24.10 13.85 -22.87
CA CYS A 250 25.35 13.22 -22.48
C CYS A 250 25.14 11.72 -22.30
N GLY A 251 25.88 10.89 -23.03
CA GLY A 251 25.92 9.44 -22.81
C GLY A 251 27.31 8.91 -23.08
N ASP A 252 27.75 7.93 -22.29
CA ASP A 252 29.09 7.35 -22.42
C ASP A 252 29.11 6.15 -23.36
N GLY A 253 29.78 6.31 -24.51
CA GLY A 253 30.15 5.19 -25.37
C GLY A 253 29.00 4.35 -25.94
N LEU A 254 27.76 4.88 -25.95
CA LEU A 254 26.57 4.13 -26.34
C LEU A 254 26.45 4.00 -27.87
N PRO A 255 26.60 2.77 -28.44
CA PRO A 255 26.56 2.58 -29.87
C PRO A 255 25.15 2.87 -30.41
N GLY A 256 25.09 3.73 -31.44
CA GLY A 256 23.84 4.08 -32.13
C GLY A 256 23.03 5.20 -31.49
N LEU A 257 23.44 5.77 -30.35
CA LEU A 257 22.77 6.93 -29.75
C LEU A 257 22.91 8.16 -30.65
N ARG A 258 24.12 8.42 -31.17
CA ARG A 258 24.38 9.53 -32.10
C ARG A 258 23.50 9.47 -33.35
N ASN A 259 23.38 8.28 -33.95
CA ASN A 259 22.55 8.04 -35.14
C ASN A 259 21.04 8.11 -34.86
N ALA A 260 20.61 8.05 -33.59
CA ALA A 260 19.21 8.17 -33.21
C ALA A 260 18.80 9.62 -32.91
N VAL A 261 19.78 10.49 -32.64
CA VAL A 261 19.58 11.92 -32.37
C VAL A 261 19.63 12.75 -33.66
N GLU A 262 20.47 12.36 -34.63
CA GLU A 262 20.52 12.92 -35.99
C GLU A 262 19.29 12.53 -36.85
#